data_AF-A0A3S1N4Y2-F1
#
_entry.id   AF-A0A3S1N4Y2-F1
#
_cell.length_a   1.000
_cell.length_b   1.000
_cell.length_c   1.000
_cell.angle_alpha   90.00
_cell.angle_beta   90.00
_cell.angle_gamma   90.00
#
_symmetry.space_group_name_H-M   'P 1'
#
loop_
_entity.id
_entity.type
_entity.pdbx_description
1 polymer ?
#
loop_
_entity_poly.entity_id
_entity_poly.type
_entity_poly.pdbx_seq_one_letter_code
_entity_poly.pdbx_strand_id
1 'polypeptide(L)'
;VAMAHSVMTVPFATVLILVSLSQLDRRIDLAARGLGASVWERATRIIMPNIKFGIVTAALLSFVLSWEEIGVTLFITSVNAITLPRLMWMGLRDNIDPAIAALSVILIIITVLVLAVRSVVTRRAAP
;
A
#
# COMPACT_ATOMS: atom_id res chain seq x y z
N VAL A 1 5.48 -4.51 16.79
CA VAL A 1 4.68 -4.85 15.59
C VAL A 1 4.98 -3.90 14.45
N ALA A 2 4.60 -2.61 14.55
CA ALA A 2 4.81 -1.63 13.48
C ALA A 2 6.25 -1.62 12.92
N MET A 3 7.28 -1.53 13.77
CA MET A 3 8.69 -1.56 13.31
C MET A 3 9.06 -2.85 12.57
N ALA A 4 8.61 -4.02 13.05
CA ALA A 4 8.89 -5.30 12.40
C ALA A 4 8.23 -5.38 11.01
N HIS A 5 6.98 -4.91 10.93
CA HIS A 5 6.23 -4.81 9.68
C HIS A 5 6.84 -3.79 8.72
N SER A 6 7.33 -2.65 9.21
CA SER A 6 8.02 -1.65 8.39
C SER A 6 9.30 -2.20 7.79
N VAL A 7 10.12 -2.92 8.58
CA VAL A 7 11.38 -3.51 8.06
C VAL A 7 11.11 -4.48 6.91
N MET A 8 10.02 -5.25 6.97
CA MET A 8 9.64 -6.16 5.88
C MET A 8 9.06 -5.45 4.66
N THR A 9 8.27 -4.39 4.84
CA THR A 9 7.49 -3.78 3.76
C THR A 9 8.21 -2.62 3.05
N VAL A 10 9.12 -1.93 3.73
CA VAL A 10 9.91 -0.80 3.19
C VAL A 10 10.68 -1.14 1.90
N PRO A 11 11.33 -2.32 1.75
CA PRO A 11 12.01 -2.67 0.51
C PRO A 11 11.07 -2.68 -0.70
N PHE A 12 9.87 -3.23 -0.54
CA PHE A 12 8.84 -3.26 -1.59
C PHE A 12 8.37 -1.84 -1.94
N ALA A 13 8.11 -1.01 -0.93
CA ALA A 13 7.76 0.39 -1.14
C ALA A 13 8.84 1.14 -1.93
N THR A 14 10.11 0.89 -1.57
CA THR A 14 11.28 1.54 -2.17
C THR A 14 11.42 1.16 -3.64
N VAL A 15 11.25 -0.12 -3.99
CA VAL A 15 11.28 -0.57 -5.39
C VAL A 15 10.20 0.13 -6.22
N LEU A 16 8.96 0.22 -5.73
CA LEU A 16 7.88 0.89 -6.46
C LEU A 16 8.09 2.39 -6.64
N ILE A 17 8.62 3.06 -5.60
CA ILE A 17 8.99 4.47 -5.68
C ILE A 17 10.13 4.67 -6.69
N LEU A 18 11.12 3.78 -6.71
CA LEU A 18 12.25 3.85 -7.65
C LEU A 18 11.79 3.64 -9.10
N VAL A 19 10.88 2.69 -9.34
CA VAL A 19 10.26 2.51 -10.66
C VAL A 19 9.56 3.79 -11.10
N SER A 20 8.79 4.41 -10.21
CA SER A 20 8.06 5.66 -10.53
C SER A 20 9.01 6.83 -10.79
N LEU A 21 10.11 6.92 -10.03
CA LEU A 21 11.18 7.90 -10.26
C LEU A 21 11.91 7.67 -11.59
N SER A 22 12.12 6.42 -11.99
CA SER A 22 12.80 6.10 -13.26
C SER A 22 12.00 6.52 -14.50
N GLN A 23 10.69 6.68 -14.36
CA GLN A 23 9.78 7.12 -15.42
C GLN A 23 9.65 8.65 -15.49
N LEU A 24 10.15 9.38 -14.49
CA LEU A 24 10.10 10.85 -14.46
C LEU A 24 11.09 11.46 -15.46
N ASP A 25 10.63 12.40 -16.30
CA ASP A 25 11.55 13.16 -17.15
C ASP A 25 12.46 14.05 -16.31
N ARG A 26 13.74 13.70 -16.28
CA ARG A 26 14.78 14.40 -15.53
C ARG A 26 15.01 15.84 -16.00
N ARG A 27 14.58 16.20 -17.23
CA ARG A 27 14.67 17.56 -17.76
C ARG A 27 13.88 18.57 -16.92
N ILE A 28 12.75 18.16 -16.34
CA ILE A 28 11.91 19.05 -15.51
C ILE A 28 12.65 19.42 -14.21
N ASP A 29 13.32 18.45 -13.57
CA ASP A 29 14.13 18.69 -12.37
C ASP A 29 15.35 19.57 -12.67
N LEU A 30 16.04 19.31 -13.79
CA LEU A 30 17.19 20.10 -14.23
C LEU A 30 16.81 21.55 -14.56
N ALA A 31 15.67 21.77 -15.22
CA ALA A 31 15.17 23.11 -15.52
C ALA A 31 14.89 23.91 -14.24
N ALA A 32 14.22 23.29 -13.26
CA ALA A 32 13.96 23.94 -11.98
C ALA A 32 15.24 24.24 -11.20
N ARG A 33 16.24 23.36 -11.27
CA ARG A 33 17.56 23.63 -10.69
C ARG A 33 18.23 24.82 -11.37
N GLY A 34 18.11 24.95 -12.69
CA GLY A 34 18.61 26.11 -13.45
C GLY A 34 17.94 27.42 -13.07
N LEU A 35 16.68 27.38 -12.61
CA LEU A 35 15.93 28.54 -12.09
C LEU A 35 16.23 28.84 -10.61
N GLY A 36 17.17 28.13 -9.98
CA GLY A 36 17.58 28.36 -8.59
C GLY A 36 16.77 27.61 -7.53
N ALA A 37 15.91 26.67 -7.90
CA ALA A 37 15.11 25.91 -6.94
C ALA A 37 15.99 25.00 -6.06
N SER A 38 15.79 25.10 -4.74
CA SER A 38 16.51 24.28 -3.75
C SER A 38 16.13 22.79 -3.87
N VAL A 39 16.94 21.90 -3.28
CA VAL A 39 16.67 20.44 -3.31
C VAL A 39 15.30 20.11 -2.71
N TRP A 40 14.97 20.72 -1.58
CA TRP A 40 13.70 20.50 -0.90
C TRP A 40 12.50 20.99 -1.72
N GLU A 41 12.66 22.14 -2.37
CA GLU A 41 11.62 22.70 -3.24
C GLU A 41 11.37 21.81 -4.46
N ARG A 42 12.43 21.33 -5.12
CA ARG A 42 12.30 20.40 -6.25
C ARG A 42 11.69 19.06 -5.81
N ALA A 43 12.11 18.52 -4.67
CA ALA A 43 11.55 17.27 -4.14
C ALA A 43 10.04 17.37 -3.89
N THR A 44 9.59 18.44 -3.24
CA THR A 44 8.19 18.58 -2.81
C THR A 44 7.26 19.16 -3.88
N ARG A 45 7.74 20.10 -4.70
CA ARG A 45 6.91 20.80 -5.71
C ARG A 45 6.97 20.18 -7.10
N ILE A 46 8.01 19.41 -7.39
CA ILE A 46 8.23 18.85 -8.73
C ILE A 46 8.21 17.33 -8.67
N ILE A 47 9.10 16.71 -7.91
CA ILE A 47 9.26 15.25 -7.93
C ILE A 47 8.01 14.59 -7.32
N MET A 48 7.67 14.88 -6.07
CA MET A 48 6.55 14.24 -5.35
C MET A 48 5.20 14.32 -6.10
N PRO A 49 4.76 15.48 -6.65
CA PRO A 49 3.49 15.56 -7.36
C PRO A 49 3.48 14.75 -8.66
N ASN A 50 4.61 14.66 -9.36
CA ASN A 50 4.72 13.88 -10.60
C ASN A 50 4.73 12.36 -10.34
N ILE A 51 5.33 11.92 -9.23
CA ILE A 51 5.33 10.48 -8.85
C ILE A 51 4.19 10.11 -7.88
N LYS A 52 3.19 10.99 -7.68
CA LYS A 52 2.13 10.81 -6.66
C LYS A 52 1.39 9.48 -6.78
N PHE A 53 1.12 9.02 -8.00
CA PHE A 53 0.45 7.73 -8.24
C PHE A 53 1.36 6.56 -7.87
N GLY A 54 2.67 6.70 -8.10
CA GLY A 54 3.69 5.76 -7.63
C GLY A 54 3.74 5.66 -6.12
N ILE A 55 3.73 6.81 -5.43
CA ILE A 55 3.70 6.87 -3.96
C ILE A 55 2.44 6.20 -3.40
N VAL A 56 1.27 6.51 -3.95
CA VAL A 56 -0.01 5.90 -3.52
C VAL A 56 0.02 4.38 -3.74
N THR A 57 0.54 3.93 -4.88
CA THR A 57 0.65 2.49 -5.18
C THR A 57 1.59 1.80 -4.20
N ALA A 58 2.75 2.40 -3.91
CA ALA A 58 3.70 1.89 -2.93
C ALA A 58 3.11 1.82 -1.52
N ALA A 59 2.37 2.84 -1.10
CA ALA A 59 1.71 2.90 0.19
C ALA A 59 0.64 1.80 0.33
N LEU A 60 -0.22 1.64 -0.69
CA LEU A 60 -1.27 0.62 -0.69
C LEU A 60 -0.68 -0.79 -0.68
N LEU A 61 0.33 -1.08 -1.51
CA LEU A 61 0.96 -2.40 -1.52
C LEU A 61 1.61 -2.70 -0.17
N SER A 62 2.33 -1.74 0.40
CA SER A 62 2.98 -1.92 1.71
C SER A 62 1.96 -2.17 2.81
N PHE A 63 0.81 -1.49 2.76
CA PHE A 63 -0.29 -1.74 3.68
C PHE A 63 -0.84 -3.16 3.54
N VAL A 64 -1.11 -3.61 2.31
CA VAL A 64 -1.61 -4.98 2.06
C VAL A 64 -0.60 -6.03 2.53
N LEU A 65 0.69 -5.86 2.21
CA LEU A 65 1.75 -6.78 2.65
C LEU A 65 1.90 -6.81 4.18
N SER A 66 1.78 -5.66 4.86
CA SER A 66 1.77 -5.62 6.32
C SER A 66 0.51 -6.29 6.89
N TRP A 67 -0.63 -6.13 6.23
CA TRP A 67 -1.90 -6.68 6.68
C TRP A 67 -1.95 -8.20 6.62
N GLU A 68 -1.38 -8.79 5.57
CA GLU A 68 -1.37 -10.25 5.36
C GLU A 68 -0.33 -10.97 6.24
N GLU A 69 0.58 -10.23 6.88
CA GLU A 69 1.69 -10.80 7.63
C GLU A 69 1.28 -11.26 9.05
N ILE A 70 0.69 -12.45 9.11
CA ILE A 70 0.30 -13.11 10.36
C ILE A 70 1.52 -13.75 11.05
N GLY A 71 2.49 -14.25 10.28
CA GLY A 71 3.64 -14.99 10.80
C GLY A 71 4.45 -14.16 11.78
N VAL A 72 4.99 -13.02 11.33
CA VAL A 72 5.75 -12.12 12.21
C VAL A 72 4.90 -11.60 13.36
N THR A 73 3.63 -11.32 13.13
CA THR A 73 2.73 -10.84 14.18
C THR A 73 2.61 -11.89 15.30
N LEU A 74 2.42 -13.16 14.99
CA LEU A 74 2.34 -14.24 15.98
C LEU A 74 3.62 -14.41 16.82
N PHE A 75 4.79 -14.19 16.23
CA PHE A 75 6.07 -14.35 16.93
C PHE A 75 6.51 -13.12 17.74
N ILE A 76 6.11 -11.91 17.34
CA ILE A 76 6.54 -10.64 17.97
C ILE A 76 5.48 -10.03 18.91
N THR A 77 4.21 -10.45 18.83
CA THR A 77 3.16 -9.93 19.72
C THR A 77 3.03 -10.74 21.01
N SER A 78 2.83 -10.01 22.11
CA SER A 78 2.30 -10.57 23.37
C SER A 78 0.83 -10.99 23.18
N VAL A 79 0.35 -11.92 24.03
CA VAL A 79 -1.03 -12.43 24.01
C VAL A 79 -2.07 -11.29 23.98
N ASN A 80 -1.76 -10.15 24.60
CA ASN A 80 -2.64 -8.98 24.72
C ASN A 80 -2.71 -8.10 23.46
N ALA A 81 -1.82 -8.27 22.47
CA ALA A 81 -1.85 -7.51 21.22
C ALA A 81 -2.60 -8.32 20.15
N ILE A 82 -3.90 -8.12 20.07
CA ILE A 82 -4.78 -8.79 19.10
C ILE A 82 -4.96 -7.87 17.90
N THR A 83 -4.39 -8.25 16.75
CA THR A 83 -4.67 -7.62 15.45
C THR A 83 -5.85 -8.33 14.79
N LEU A 84 -6.53 -7.68 13.84
CA LEU A 84 -7.67 -8.29 13.14
C LEU A 84 -7.30 -9.62 12.43
N PRO A 85 -6.15 -9.73 11.72
CA PRO A 85 -5.72 -11.01 11.15
C PRO A 85 -5.44 -12.10 12.19
N ARG A 86 -4.87 -11.72 13.35
CA ARG A 86 -4.62 -12.65 14.46
C ARG A 86 -5.93 -13.15 15.08
N LEU A 87 -6.94 -12.28 15.19
CA LEU A 87 -8.27 -12.64 15.68
C LEU A 87 -8.94 -13.65 14.74
N MET A 88 -8.87 -13.44 13.41
CA MET A 88 -9.37 -14.40 12.42
C MET A 88 -8.63 -15.74 12.52
N TRP A 89 -7.31 -15.71 12.71
CA TRP A 89 -6.51 -16.93 12.88
C TRP A 89 -6.88 -17.72 14.15
N MET A 90 -7.09 -17.03 15.27
CA MET A 90 -7.53 -17.66 16.53
C MET A 90 -8.91 -18.27 16.39
N GLY A 91 -9.85 -17.56 15.76
CA GLY A 91 -11.20 -18.08 15.52
C GLY A 91 -11.19 -19.35 14.65
N LEU A 92 -10.34 -19.45 13.63
CA LEU A 92 -10.20 -20.69 12.85
C LEU A 92 -9.69 -21.89 13.67
N ARG A 93 -8.90 -21.64 14.72
CA ARG A 93 -8.29 -22.68 15.56
C ARG A 93 -9.23 -23.18 16.66
N ASP A 94 -10.05 -22.30 17.23
CA ASP A 94 -10.82 -22.61 18.44
C ASP A 94 -12.26 -23.09 18.17
N ASN A 95 -12.83 -22.84 16.98
CA ASN A 95 -14.04 -23.45 16.39
C ASN A 95 -14.29 -22.71 15.08
N ILE A 96 -14.62 -23.36 13.95
CA ILE A 96 -14.91 -22.68 12.67
C ILE A 96 -16.05 -21.67 12.87
N ASP A 97 -15.69 -20.44 13.22
CA ASP A 97 -16.64 -19.42 13.60
C ASP A 97 -17.28 -18.88 12.31
N PRO A 98 -18.60 -19.04 12.12
CA PRO A 98 -19.28 -18.55 10.92
C PRO A 98 -19.10 -17.05 10.69
N ALA A 99 -18.68 -16.28 11.70
CA ALA A 99 -18.29 -14.87 11.54
C ALA A 99 -17.11 -14.67 10.55
N ILE A 100 -16.18 -15.61 10.46
CA ILE A 100 -15.00 -15.51 9.55
C ILE A 100 -15.44 -15.67 8.09
N ALA A 101 -16.37 -16.58 7.83
CA ALA A 101 -16.96 -16.76 6.51
C ALA A 101 -17.75 -15.51 6.08
N ALA A 102 -18.52 -14.91 7.00
CA ALA A 102 -19.24 -13.67 6.74
C ALA A 102 -18.30 -12.49 6.43
N LEU A 103 -17.22 -12.33 7.19
CA LEU A 103 -16.18 -11.32 6.92
C LEU A 103 -15.52 -11.53 5.56
N SER A 104 -15.25 -12.78 5.18
CA SER A 104 -14.68 -13.11 3.88
C SER A 104 -15.59 -12.70 2.73
N VAL A 105 -16.91 -12.95 2.84
CA VAL A 105 -17.90 -12.51 1.85
C VAL A 105 -17.94 -10.99 1.74
N ILE A 106 -17.91 -10.27 2.87
CA ILE A 106 -17.88 -8.79 2.87
C ILE A 106 -16.63 -8.27 2.16
N LEU A 107 -15.46 -8.83 2.45
CA LEU A 107 -14.21 -8.44 1.79
C LEU A 107 -14.27 -8.70 0.28
N ILE A 108 -14.80 -9.85 -0.15
CA ILE A 108 -15.00 -10.16 -1.57
C ILE A 108 -15.91 -9.13 -2.23
N ILE A 109 -17.04 -8.76 -1.60
CA ILE A 109 -17.96 -7.76 -2.13
C ILE A 109 -17.26 -6.40 -2.29
N ILE A 110 -16.46 -5.98 -1.32
CA ILE A 110 -15.69 -4.73 -1.39
C ILE A 110 -14.70 -4.79 -2.57
N THR A 111 -13.95 -5.87 -2.73
CA THR A 111 -13.01 -6.04 -3.85
C THR A 111 -13.73 -5.98 -5.19
N VAL A 112 -14.86 -6.67 -5.33
CA VAL A 112 -15.69 -6.66 -6.55
C VAL A 112 -16.20 -5.25 -6.85
N LEU A 113 -16.67 -4.50 -5.85
CA LEU A 113 -17.13 -3.12 -6.02
C LEU A 113 -16.00 -2.20 -6.51
N VAL A 114 -14.82 -2.27 -5.90
CA VAL A 114 -13.66 -1.47 -6.31
C VAL A 114 -13.26 -1.77 -7.75
N LEU A 115 -13.22 -3.05 -8.13
CA LEU A 115 -12.91 -3.46 -9.50
C LEU A 115 -13.98 -3.02 -10.49
N ALA A 116 -15.25 -3.12 -10.12
CA ALA A 116 -16.37 -2.66 -10.94
C ALA A 116 -16.28 -1.15 -11.21
N VAL A 117 -16.08 -0.34 -10.16
CA VAL A 117 -15.90 1.11 -10.29
C VAL A 117 -14.72 1.43 -11.19
N ARG A 118 -13.56 0.79 -10.97
CA ARG A 118 -12.38 0.97 -11.82
C ARG A 118 -12.70 0.65 -13.28
N SER A 119 -13.38 -0.48 -13.55
CA SER A 119 -13.72 -0.90 -14.91
C SER A 119 -14.63 0.09 -15.63
N VAL A 120 -15.60 0.68 -14.93
CA VAL A 120 -16.52 1.68 -15.49
C VAL A 120 -15.78 2.99 -15.79
N VAL A 121 -14.90 3.44 -14.88
CA VAL A 121 -14.10 4.66 -15.08
C VAL A 121 -13.14 4.49 -16.26
N THR A 122 -12.46 3.35 -16.37
CA THR A 122 -11.55 3.10 -17.50
C THR A 122 -12.29 2.99 -18.84
N ARG A 123 -13.50 2.40 -18.88
CA ARG A 123 -14.34 2.35 -20.09
C ARG A 123 -14.81 3.73 -20.55
N ARG A 124 -15.05 4.66 -19.63
CA ARG A 124 -15.41 6.06 -19.96
C ARG A 124 -14.23 6.91 -20.42
N ALA A 125 -13.00 6.45 -20.19
CA ALA A 125 -11.77 7.14 -20.56
C ALA A 125 -11.14 6.60 -21.86
N ALA A 126 -11.71 5.56 -22.47
CA ALA A 126 -11.35 5.11 -23.81
C ALA A 126 -12.10 5.97 -24.85
N PRO A 127 -11.42 6.55 -25.86
CA PRO A 127 -12.05 7.37 -26.90
C PRO A 127 -12.96 6.55 -27.82
#